data_AF-A0A1V5BBW4-F1
#
_entry.id   AF-A0A1V5BBW4-F1
#
_cell.length_a   1.000
_cell.length_b   1.000
_cell.length_c   1.000
_cell.angle_alpha   90.00
_cell.angle_beta   90.00
_cell.angle_gamma   90.00
#
_symmetry.space_group_name_H-M   'P 1'
#
loop_
_entity.id
_entity.type
_entity.pdbx_description
1 polymer ?
#
loop_
_entity_poly.entity_id
_entity_poly.type
_entity_poly.pdbx_seq_one_letter_code
_entity_poly.pdbx_strand_id
1 'polypeptide(L)'
;MKILIKIWRNFAGDQRGFALVIITVGIAALLGFTALVTDIGMLVLNKQQLFNAVDAAALAGAQELPLNPVLAKNTAENYALANGCSIDQPTVSDDNGRQDSKITVAATKQVNFIFARVLGINSGTVSARASARVAGLSSFKGAAPLAVPNQTFDFNTRYILKQGSNSPAPSPLGPGTYGALSLGGSGSSNYEDNLKYGYEGQLVVGDEISTETGNMSNPTKRAIDYRIGLCTHSPECTPSHFDPGCPRILIVPVYEPIVIVQGQVKKIKIIGFAAFLVDRVTAQGNENYIEGCFIKMAAEGESASSQADYGLQGVKLIE
;
A
#
# COMPACT_ATOMS: atom_id res chain seq x y z
N MET A 1 -71.25 26.50 21.28
CA MET A 1 -70.25 27.60 21.30
C MET A 1 -69.92 28.16 22.69
N LYS A 2 -70.89 28.30 23.63
CA LYS A 2 -70.63 28.83 25.00
C LYS A 2 -69.88 27.87 25.95
N ILE A 3 -69.85 26.56 25.67
CA ILE A 3 -69.13 25.57 26.51
C ILE A 3 -67.62 25.60 26.25
N LEU A 4 -67.20 25.73 24.99
CA LEU A 4 -65.79 25.85 24.59
C LEU A 4 -65.13 27.13 25.14
N ILE A 5 -65.86 28.25 25.15
CA ILE A 5 -65.39 29.52 25.72
C ILE A 5 -65.24 29.45 27.25
N LYS A 6 -66.11 28.66 27.92
CA LYS A 6 -66.05 28.47 29.39
C LYS A 6 -64.88 27.57 29.81
N ILE A 7 -64.55 26.57 28.99
CA ILE A 7 -63.35 25.71 29.17
C ILE A 7 -62.07 26.55 29.01
N TRP A 8 -62.01 27.40 27.99
CA TRP A 8 -60.87 28.31 27.77
C TRP A 8 -60.70 29.34 28.90
N ARG A 9 -61.80 29.86 29.45
CA ARG A 9 -61.75 30.87 30.52
C ARG A 9 -61.37 30.29 31.88
N ASN A 10 -61.65 29.01 32.14
CA ASN A 10 -61.22 28.32 33.35
C ASN A 10 -59.75 27.83 33.28
N PHE A 11 -59.19 27.65 32.08
CA PHE A 11 -57.78 27.31 31.91
C PHE A 11 -56.84 28.50 32.15
N ALA A 12 -57.32 29.71 31.89
CA ALA A 12 -56.54 30.95 32.00
C ALA A 12 -56.44 31.53 33.44
N GLY A 13 -57.22 31.01 34.39
CA GLY A 13 -57.28 31.53 35.78
C GLY A 13 -56.67 30.61 36.84
N ASP A 14 -56.09 29.48 36.46
CA ASP A 14 -55.60 28.46 37.39
C ASP A 14 -54.08 28.30 37.19
N GLN A 15 -53.27 28.49 38.24
CA GLN A 15 -51.80 28.39 38.15
C GLN A 15 -51.32 27.01 37.64
N ARG A 16 -52.21 26.01 37.66
CA ARG A 16 -52.06 24.67 37.08
C ARG A 16 -51.97 24.67 35.54
N GLY A 17 -52.64 25.61 34.85
CA GLY A 17 -52.60 25.73 33.39
C GLY A 17 -51.28 26.31 32.86
N PHE A 18 -50.72 27.29 33.57
CA PHE A 18 -49.42 27.88 33.24
C PHE A 18 -48.26 26.88 33.43
N ALA A 19 -48.30 26.10 34.52
CA ALA A 19 -47.34 25.03 34.76
C ALA A 19 -47.35 23.99 33.64
N LEU A 20 -48.53 23.63 33.12
CA LEU A 20 -48.65 22.69 32.00
C LEU A 20 -47.99 23.23 30.72
N VAL A 21 -48.18 24.51 30.40
CA VAL A 21 -47.53 25.14 29.24
C VAL A 21 -46.00 25.12 29.37
N ILE A 22 -45.46 25.48 30.53
CA ILE A 22 -44.00 25.46 30.76
C ILE A 22 -43.45 24.04 30.66
N ILE A 23 -44.13 23.05 31.24
CA ILE A 23 -43.71 21.64 31.17
C ILE A 23 -43.73 21.15 29.72
N THR A 24 -44.78 21.47 28.94
CA THR A 24 -44.84 21.10 27.52
C THR A 24 -43.71 21.72 26.71
N VAL A 25 -43.42 23.01 26.92
CA VAL A 25 -42.30 23.69 26.24
C VAL A 25 -40.95 23.11 26.69
N GLY A 26 -40.79 22.82 27.99
CA GLY A 26 -39.57 22.21 28.54
C GLY A 26 -39.31 20.81 28.00
N ILE A 27 -40.32 19.96 27.94
CA ILE A 27 -40.21 18.61 27.35
C ILE A 27 -39.92 18.71 25.85
N ALA A 28 -40.57 19.62 25.12
CA ALA A 28 -40.29 19.85 23.71
C ALA A 28 -38.85 20.30 23.48
N ALA A 29 -38.32 21.20 24.33
CA ALA A 29 -36.94 21.65 24.27
C ALA A 29 -35.97 20.50 24.56
N LEU A 30 -36.21 19.70 25.61
CA LEU A 30 -35.39 18.53 25.93
C LEU A 30 -35.37 17.50 24.80
N LEU A 31 -36.53 17.20 24.21
CA LEU A 31 -36.62 16.31 23.05
C LEU A 31 -35.89 16.87 21.83
N GLY A 32 -35.97 18.19 21.60
CA GLY A 32 -35.21 18.87 20.55
C GLY A 32 -33.70 18.75 20.75
N PHE A 33 -33.21 18.92 21.97
CA PHE A 33 -31.79 18.73 22.28
C PHE A 33 -31.35 17.28 22.15
N THR A 34 -32.15 16.31 22.62
CA THR A 34 -31.82 14.89 22.43
C THR A 34 -31.77 14.54 20.96
N ALA A 35 -32.71 15.06 20.15
CA ALA A 35 -32.72 14.84 18.71
C ALA A 35 -31.46 15.36 18.05
N LEU A 36 -31.08 16.60 18.37
CA LEU A 36 -29.89 17.23 17.85
C LEU A 36 -28.64 16.41 18.20
N VAL A 37 -28.48 16.01 19.47
CA VAL A 37 -27.31 15.25 19.93
C VAL A 37 -27.24 13.87 19.27
N THR A 38 -28.35 13.12 19.23
CA THR A 38 -28.34 11.75 18.70
C THR A 38 -28.21 11.73 17.18
N ASP A 39 -28.94 12.58 16.47
CA ASP A 39 -28.98 12.55 15.01
C ASP A 39 -27.71 13.13 14.39
N ILE A 40 -27.16 14.22 14.96
CA ILE A 40 -25.85 14.73 14.55
C ILE A 40 -24.77 13.72 14.91
N GLY A 41 -24.83 13.10 16.10
CA GLY A 41 -23.90 12.05 16.50
C GLY A 41 -23.87 10.89 15.50
N MET A 42 -25.04 10.38 15.11
CA MET A 42 -25.14 9.34 14.09
C MET A 42 -24.60 9.79 12.72
N LEU A 43 -24.86 11.03 12.31
CA LEU A 43 -24.36 11.56 11.03
C LEU A 43 -22.83 11.64 11.01
N VAL A 44 -22.23 12.15 12.08
CA VAL A 44 -20.76 12.24 12.22
C VAL A 44 -20.12 10.86 12.27
N LEU A 45 -20.71 9.90 13.00
CA LEU A 45 -20.22 8.52 13.04
C LEU A 45 -20.27 7.86 11.66
N ASN A 46 -21.39 7.98 10.94
CA ASN A 46 -21.50 7.44 9.58
C ASN A 46 -20.53 8.12 8.61
N LYS A 47 -20.28 9.43 8.77
CA LYS A 47 -19.29 10.16 7.97
C LYS A 47 -17.87 9.61 8.22
N GLN A 48 -17.49 9.36 9.46
CA GLN A 48 -16.17 8.78 9.77
C GLN A 48 -16.02 7.36 9.21
N GLN A 49 -17.05 6.52 9.35
CA GLN A 49 -17.05 5.18 8.78
C GLN A 49 -16.89 5.23 7.25
N LEU A 50 -17.55 6.18 6.59
CA LEU A 50 -17.47 6.36 5.15
C LEU A 50 -16.05 6.77 4.71
N PHE A 51 -15.39 7.69 5.43
CA PHE A 51 -13.98 8.04 5.16
C PHE A 51 -13.06 6.83 5.26
N ASN A 52 -13.11 6.11 6.38
CA ASN A 52 -12.29 4.92 6.57
C ASN A 52 -12.53 3.86 5.47
N ALA A 53 -13.78 3.73 5.01
CA ALA A 53 -14.15 2.80 3.94
C ALA A 53 -13.58 3.22 2.57
N VAL A 54 -13.70 4.50 2.19
CA VAL A 54 -13.15 4.98 0.91
C VAL A 54 -11.62 4.98 0.91
N ASP A 55 -10.98 5.28 2.05
CA ASP A 55 -9.52 5.21 2.21
C ASP A 55 -9.01 3.78 2.02
N ALA A 56 -9.63 2.82 2.69
CA ALA A 56 -9.28 1.41 2.56
C ALA A 56 -9.50 0.90 1.12
N ALA A 57 -10.61 1.30 0.49
CA ALA A 57 -10.91 0.94 -0.89
C ALA A 57 -9.92 1.55 -1.88
N ALA A 58 -9.56 2.83 -1.72
CA ALA A 58 -8.57 3.49 -2.55
C ALA A 58 -7.19 2.84 -2.39
N LEU A 59 -6.76 2.55 -1.16
CA LEU A 59 -5.47 1.91 -0.89
C LEU A 59 -5.41 0.49 -1.48
N ALA A 60 -6.45 -0.32 -1.26
CA ALA A 60 -6.52 -1.68 -1.79
C ALA A 60 -6.55 -1.70 -3.32
N GLY A 61 -7.33 -0.82 -3.95
CA GLY A 61 -7.32 -0.70 -5.40
C GLY A 61 -5.97 -0.22 -5.95
N ALA A 62 -5.31 0.71 -5.26
CA ALA A 62 -4.03 1.24 -5.71
C ALA A 62 -2.90 0.20 -5.70
N GLN A 63 -2.98 -0.82 -4.84
CA GLN A 63 -2.01 -1.94 -4.82
C GLN A 63 -2.02 -2.75 -6.13
N GLU A 64 -3.15 -2.78 -6.84
CA GLU A 64 -3.33 -3.56 -8.07
C GLU A 64 -3.01 -2.75 -9.35
N LEU A 65 -2.90 -1.42 -9.25
CA LEU A 65 -2.58 -0.53 -10.37
C LEU A 65 -1.31 -0.92 -11.16
N PRO A 66 -0.20 -1.34 -10.53
CA PRO A 66 1.04 -1.65 -11.27
C PRO A 66 0.89 -2.82 -12.24
N LEU A 67 -0.06 -3.73 -11.97
CA LEU A 67 -0.28 -4.95 -12.74
C LEU A 67 -1.51 -4.85 -13.64
N ASN A 68 -2.65 -4.43 -13.11
CA ASN A 68 -3.91 -4.45 -13.83
C ASN A 68 -4.89 -3.37 -13.35
N PRO A 69 -5.06 -2.26 -14.11
CA PRO A 69 -5.99 -1.19 -13.78
C PRO A 69 -7.47 -1.63 -13.69
N VAL A 70 -7.87 -2.69 -14.41
CA VAL A 70 -9.23 -3.24 -14.32
C VAL A 70 -9.43 -3.96 -12.99
N LEU A 71 -8.44 -4.76 -12.58
CA LEU A 71 -8.47 -5.43 -11.27
C LEU A 71 -8.46 -4.40 -10.14
N ALA A 72 -7.68 -3.33 -10.25
CA ALA A 72 -7.66 -2.22 -9.29
C ALA A 72 -9.05 -1.62 -9.04
N LYS A 73 -9.84 -1.39 -10.10
CA LYS A 73 -11.22 -0.92 -9.95
C LYS A 73 -12.07 -1.94 -9.22
N ASN A 74 -12.06 -3.20 -9.66
CA ASN A 74 -12.86 -4.26 -9.05
C ASN A 74 -12.49 -4.47 -7.56
N THR A 75 -11.21 -4.42 -7.22
CA THR A 75 -10.72 -4.54 -5.84
C THR A 75 -11.20 -3.35 -5.00
N ALA A 76 -11.05 -2.11 -5.50
CA ALA A 76 -11.59 -0.93 -4.81
C ALA A 76 -13.11 -1.04 -4.58
N GLU A 77 -13.87 -1.50 -5.59
CA GLU A 77 -15.31 -1.71 -5.46
C GLU A 77 -15.64 -2.74 -4.38
N ASN A 78 -14.99 -3.91 -4.42
CA ASN A 78 -15.20 -4.98 -3.45
C ASN A 78 -14.89 -4.54 -2.02
N TYR A 79 -13.79 -3.81 -1.81
CA TYR A 79 -13.42 -3.29 -0.49
C TYR A 79 -14.44 -2.26 0.01
N ALA A 80 -14.91 -1.37 -0.84
CA ALA A 80 -15.92 -0.39 -0.43
C ALA A 80 -17.28 -1.03 -0.13
N LEU A 81 -17.70 -2.04 -0.92
CA LEU A 81 -18.93 -2.81 -0.69
C LEU A 81 -18.84 -3.64 0.59
N ALA A 82 -17.70 -4.26 0.87
CA ALA A 82 -17.45 -4.98 2.11
C ALA A 82 -17.54 -4.07 3.36
N ASN A 83 -17.22 -2.78 3.20
CA ASN A 83 -17.41 -1.76 4.22
C ASN A 83 -18.83 -1.15 4.25
N GLY A 84 -19.79 -1.74 3.53
CA GLY A 84 -21.21 -1.38 3.59
C GLY A 84 -21.56 -0.04 2.93
N CYS A 85 -20.77 0.38 1.94
CA CYS A 85 -20.94 1.65 1.25
C CYS A 85 -21.62 1.46 -0.13
N SER A 86 -22.47 2.41 -0.51
CA SER A 86 -22.90 2.57 -1.91
C SER A 86 -21.91 3.51 -2.59
N ILE A 87 -21.21 2.98 -3.59
CA ILE A 87 -20.12 3.69 -4.27
C ILE A 87 -20.53 4.16 -5.66
N ASP A 88 -19.94 5.28 -6.06
CA ASP A 88 -19.79 5.59 -7.48
C ASP A 88 -18.62 4.76 -8.03
N GLN A 89 -18.65 4.40 -9.32
CA GLN A 89 -17.60 3.57 -9.92
C GLN A 89 -16.20 4.21 -9.69
N PRO A 90 -15.23 3.46 -9.10
CA PRO A 90 -13.88 3.95 -8.91
C PRO A 90 -13.26 4.42 -10.22
N THR A 91 -12.64 5.60 -10.15
CA THR A 91 -12.01 6.22 -11.31
C THR A 91 -10.51 6.04 -11.21
N VAL A 92 -9.91 5.49 -12.27
CA VAL A 92 -8.46 5.43 -12.45
C VAL A 92 -8.09 6.58 -13.38
N SER A 93 -7.04 7.30 -13.02
CA SER A 93 -6.61 8.52 -13.71
C SER A 93 -5.12 8.75 -13.56
N ASP A 94 -4.61 9.67 -14.36
CA ASP A 94 -3.22 10.08 -14.32
C ASP A 94 -2.94 10.96 -13.09
N ASP A 95 -1.74 10.82 -12.54
CA ASP A 95 -1.11 11.77 -11.62
C ASP A 95 0.26 12.17 -12.19
N ASN A 96 0.52 13.47 -12.31
CA ASN A 96 1.79 14.02 -12.81
C ASN A 96 2.29 13.43 -14.15
N GLY A 97 1.38 13.11 -15.07
CA GLY A 97 1.73 12.60 -16.41
C GLY A 97 2.14 11.13 -16.47
N ARG A 98 2.05 10.39 -15.35
CA ARG A 98 2.15 8.93 -15.34
C ARG A 98 0.75 8.33 -15.49
N GLN A 99 0.53 7.62 -16.60
CA GLN A 99 -0.75 6.97 -16.86
C GLN A 99 -1.13 6.00 -15.73
N ASP A 100 -2.42 5.99 -15.37
CA ASP A 100 -3.02 5.04 -14.42
C ASP A 100 -2.34 4.96 -13.03
N SER A 101 -1.74 6.07 -12.56
CA SER A 101 -1.01 6.10 -11.30
C SER A 101 -1.85 6.49 -10.08
N LYS A 102 -3.13 6.85 -10.27
CA LYS A 102 -4.05 7.24 -9.20
C LYS A 102 -5.40 6.57 -9.35
N ILE A 103 -5.90 6.00 -8.26
CA ILE A 103 -7.29 5.57 -8.14
C ILE A 103 -8.03 6.46 -7.17
N THR A 104 -9.26 6.81 -7.52
CA THR A 104 -10.16 7.63 -6.70
C THR A 104 -11.45 6.89 -6.47
N VAL A 105 -11.82 6.77 -5.19
CA VAL A 105 -13.06 6.15 -4.74
C VAL A 105 -13.93 7.25 -4.12
N ALA A 106 -15.18 7.33 -4.58
CA ALA A 106 -16.18 8.22 -4.01
C ALA A 106 -17.40 7.39 -3.60
N ALA A 107 -17.95 7.71 -2.44
CA ALA A 107 -19.08 6.99 -1.89
C ALA A 107 -20.06 7.95 -1.24
N THR A 108 -21.34 7.56 -1.28
CA THR A 108 -22.43 8.32 -0.68
C THR A 108 -23.31 7.39 0.16
N LYS A 109 -23.69 7.82 1.35
CA LYS A 109 -24.56 7.06 2.26
C LYS A 109 -25.69 7.95 2.78
N GLN A 110 -26.92 7.44 2.69
CA GLN A 110 -28.07 8.09 3.32
C GLN A 110 -28.23 7.59 4.75
N VAL A 111 -28.27 8.52 5.70
CA VAL A 111 -28.44 8.24 7.13
C VAL A 111 -29.84 8.67 7.53
N ASN A 112 -30.64 7.72 7.96
CA ASN A 112 -31.99 7.96 8.44
C ASN A 112 -31.94 8.46 9.88
N PHE A 113 -32.51 9.64 10.14
CA PHE A 113 -32.59 10.19 11.49
C PHE A 113 -33.65 9.47 12.33
N ILE A 114 -33.53 9.50 13.64
CA ILE A 114 -34.45 8.88 14.60
C ILE A 114 -35.38 9.94 15.17
N PHE A 115 -34.84 10.99 15.81
CA PHE A 115 -35.65 11.95 16.57
C PHE A 115 -35.94 13.23 15.77
N ALA A 116 -35.03 13.66 14.89
CA ALA A 116 -35.23 14.81 14.01
C ALA A 116 -36.45 14.64 13.07
N ARG A 117 -36.94 13.40 12.89
CA ARG A 117 -38.21 13.08 12.20
C ARG A 117 -39.40 13.82 12.79
N VAL A 118 -39.42 14.05 14.10
CA VAL A 118 -40.49 14.79 14.79
C VAL A 118 -40.55 16.25 14.32
N LEU A 119 -39.43 16.80 13.86
CA LEU A 119 -39.32 18.14 13.29
C LEU A 119 -39.50 18.16 11.76
N GLY A 120 -39.86 17.03 11.14
CA GLY A 120 -40.00 16.87 9.70
C GLY A 120 -38.70 16.56 8.94
N ILE A 121 -37.59 16.32 9.64
CA ILE A 121 -36.29 16.02 9.03
C ILE A 121 -36.05 14.50 9.08
N ASN A 122 -36.18 13.83 7.93
CA ASN A 122 -36.21 12.36 7.91
C ASN A 122 -34.84 11.69 7.74
N SER A 123 -33.91 12.35 7.03
CA SER A 123 -32.59 11.80 6.73
C SER A 123 -31.59 12.89 6.37
N GLY A 124 -30.32 12.54 6.40
CA GLY A 124 -29.21 13.33 5.87
C GLY A 124 -28.32 12.47 4.98
N THR A 125 -27.67 13.09 4.00
CA THR A 125 -26.73 12.42 3.10
C THR A 125 -25.31 12.78 3.50
N VAL A 126 -24.45 11.77 3.63
CA VAL A 126 -23.01 11.94 3.82
C VAL A 126 -22.28 11.42 2.58
N SER A 127 -21.24 12.12 2.18
CA SER A 127 -20.33 11.72 1.10
C SER A 127 -18.89 11.75 1.59
N ALA A 128 -18.08 10.87 1.03
CA ALA A 128 -16.64 10.87 1.21
C ALA A 128 -15.97 10.53 -0.13
N ARG A 129 -14.73 10.99 -0.25
CA ARG A 129 -13.87 10.77 -1.40
C ARG A 129 -12.47 10.51 -0.85
N ALA A 130 -11.79 9.53 -1.43
CA ALA A 130 -10.39 9.27 -1.16
C ALA A 130 -9.66 8.95 -2.47
N SER A 131 -8.40 9.39 -2.54
CA SER A 131 -7.51 9.05 -3.65
C SER A 131 -6.22 8.44 -3.14
N ALA A 132 -5.84 7.33 -3.75
CA ALA A 132 -4.55 6.68 -3.53
C ALA A 132 -3.75 6.69 -4.82
N ARG A 133 -2.44 6.85 -4.70
CA ARG A 133 -1.51 6.82 -5.83
C ARG A 133 -0.41 5.79 -5.66
N VAL A 134 0.15 5.38 -6.79
CA VAL A 134 1.37 4.61 -6.89
C VAL A 134 2.51 5.48 -7.40
N ALA A 135 3.68 5.36 -6.78
CA ALA A 135 4.87 6.08 -7.20
C ALA A 135 6.13 5.23 -6.95
N GLY A 136 7.23 5.57 -7.62
CA GLY A 136 8.52 4.88 -7.45
C GLY A 136 8.94 4.86 -5.98
N LEU A 137 9.46 3.72 -5.54
CA LEU A 137 9.84 3.50 -4.15
C LEU A 137 11.12 4.28 -3.80
N SER A 138 11.07 5.05 -2.73
CA SER A 138 12.16 5.90 -2.23
C SER A 138 12.87 5.33 -1.01
N SER A 139 12.23 4.42 -0.27
CA SER A 139 12.90 3.62 0.76
C SER A 139 12.22 2.27 0.95
N PHE A 140 12.97 1.28 1.41
CA PHE A 140 12.47 -0.06 1.66
C PHE A 140 13.20 -0.74 2.81
N LYS A 141 12.47 -1.54 3.59
CA LYS A 141 13.01 -2.40 4.65
C LYS A 141 12.81 -3.86 4.23
N GLY A 142 13.83 -4.70 4.40
CA GLY A 142 13.80 -6.10 3.96
C GLY A 142 14.40 -6.33 2.57
N ALA A 143 15.17 -5.37 2.04
CA ALA A 143 15.87 -5.54 0.77
C ALA A 143 16.87 -6.71 0.83
N ALA A 144 17.02 -7.43 -0.28
CA ALA A 144 18.05 -8.43 -0.44
C ALA A 144 19.44 -7.76 -0.56
N PRO A 145 20.53 -8.42 -0.13
CA PRO A 145 21.89 -7.90 -0.22
C PRO A 145 22.47 -8.06 -1.63
N LEU A 146 21.65 -7.79 -2.66
CA LEU A 146 21.97 -7.90 -4.08
C LEU A 146 21.55 -6.64 -4.80
N ALA A 147 22.37 -6.15 -5.72
CA ALA A 147 22.08 -4.92 -6.46
C ALA A 147 22.16 -5.12 -7.96
N VAL A 148 21.39 -4.31 -8.69
CA VAL A 148 21.33 -4.33 -10.15
C VAL A 148 21.64 -2.94 -10.72
N PRO A 149 22.41 -2.85 -11.82
CA PRO A 149 22.77 -1.54 -12.38
C PRO A 149 21.52 -0.80 -12.87
N ASN A 150 21.60 0.52 -12.92
CA ASN A 150 20.57 1.35 -13.55
C ASN A 150 20.38 0.95 -15.02
N GLN A 151 19.21 0.42 -15.35
CA GLN A 151 18.85 0.04 -16.71
C GLN A 151 17.33 -0.04 -16.87
N THR A 152 16.87 -0.11 -18.11
CA THR A 152 15.48 -0.51 -18.42
C THR A 152 15.33 -2.02 -18.20
N PHE A 153 14.26 -2.42 -17.51
CA PHE A 153 13.94 -3.83 -17.27
C PHE A 153 12.80 -4.30 -18.16
N ASP A 154 13.00 -5.42 -18.85
CA ASP A 154 11.96 -6.12 -19.59
C ASP A 154 11.22 -7.07 -18.64
N PHE A 155 10.09 -6.61 -18.10
CA PHE A 155 9.33 -7.39 -17.13
C PHE A 155 8.88 -8.74 -17.69
N ASN A 156 8.80 -9.75 -16.82
CA ASN A 156 8.45 -11.13 -17.14
C ASN A 156 9.44 -11.86 -18.07
N THR A 157 10.57 -11.24 -18.40
CA THR A 157 11.67 -11.88 -19.14
C THR A 157 12.69 -12.48 -18.17
N ARG A 158 13.35 -13.57 -18.56
CA ARG A 158 14.34 -14.25 -17.73
C ARG A 158 15.64 -13.43 -17.64
N TYR A 159 16.10 -13.20 -16.42
CA TYR A 159 17.36 -12.53 -16.08
C TYR A 159 18.19 -13.40 -15.14
N ILE A 160 19.49 -13.11 -15.12
CA ILE A 160 20.44 -13.62 -14.14
C ILE A 160 20.74 -12.48 -13.15
N LEU A 161 20.17 -12.55 -11.95
CA LEU A 161 20.33 -11.52 -10.91
C LEU A 161 21.74 -11.55 -10.31
N LYS A 162 22.27 -12.75 -10.08
CA LYS A 162 23.61 -12.98 -9.56
C LYS A 162 24.33 -13.98 -10.46
N GLN A 163 25.60 -13.72 -10.73
CA GLN A 163 26.46 -14.55 -11.55
C GLN A 163 27.53 -15.27 -10.70
N GLY A 164 28.12 -16.33 -11.27
CA GLY A 164 29.24 -17.07 -10.69
C GLY A 164 30.61 -16.52 -11.12
N SER A 165 31.68 -17.06 -10.52
CA SER A 165 33.07 -16.74 -10.84
C SER A 165 33.48 -17.09 -12.27
N ASN A 166 32.89 -18.13 -12.86
CA ASN A 166 33.14 -18.57 -14.23
C ASN A 166 32.03 -18.16 -15.22
N SER A 167 31.24 -17.14 -14.89
CA SER A 167 30.21 -16.63 -15.79
C SER A 167 30.83 -16.14 -17.11
N PRO A 168 30.24 -16.46 -18.28
CA PRO A 168 30.72 -15.96 -19.56
C PRO A 168 30.52 -14.45 -19.73
N ALA A 169 29.57 -13.87 -18.98
CA ALA A 169 29.42 -12.43 -18.84
C ALA A 169 30.18 -11.94 -17.60
N PRO A 170 30.91 -10.82 -17.66
CA PRO A 170 31.51 -10.22 -16.48
C PRO A 170 30.42 -9.68 -15.55
N SER A 171 30.68 -9.71 -14.25
CA SER A 171 29.79 -9.11 -13.26
C SER A 171 29.65 -7.59 -13.49
N PRO A 172 28.43 -7.03 -13.37
CA PRO A 172 28.20 -5.59 -13.53
C PRO A 172 28.87 -4.74 -12.44
N LEU A 173 29.26 -5.34 -11.30
CA LEU A 173 30.05 -4.67 -10.26
C LEU A 173 31.57 -4.79 -10.48
N GLY A 174 32.00 -5.49 -11.53
CA GLY A 174 33.40 -5.72 -11.83
C GLY A 174 33.97 -7.00 -11.22
N PRO A 175 35.28 -7.23 -11.39
CA PRO A 175 35.93 -8.50 -11.00
C PRO A 175 35.82 -8.78 -9.50
N GLY A 176 35.52 -10.03 -9.14
CA GLY A 176 35.48 -10.50 -7.74
C GLY A 176 34.27 -10.07 -6.92
N THR A 177 33.40 -9.23 -7.47
CA THR A 177 32.11 -8.82 -6.90
C THR A 177 30.99 -9.44 -7.71
N TYR A 178 30.05 -10.15 -7.09
CA TYR A 178 29.04 -10.95 -7.80
C TYR A 178 27.62 -10.45 -7.53
N GLY A 179 27.43 -9.12 -7.56
CA GLY A 179 26.16 -8.46 -7.27
C GLY A 179 25.90 -8.20 -5.77
N ALA A 180 26.75 -8.68 -4.87
CA ALA A 180 26.51 -8.64 -3.43
C ALA A 180 26.84 -7.28 -2.77
N LEU A 181 26.04 -6.92 -1.76
CA LEU A 181 26.16 -5.70 -0.96
C LEU A 181 26.49 -5.98 0.51
N SER A 182 27.19 -5.03 1.13
CA SER A 182 27.52 -5.02 2.56
C SER A 182 26.40 -4.33 3.33
N LEU A 183 25.39 -5.08 3.75
CA LEU A 183 24.23 -4.54 4.48
C LEU A 183 24.33 -4.88 5.97
N GLY A 184 24.52 -3.87 6.82
CA GLY A 184 24.67 -4.06 8.27
C GLY A 184 25.99 -4.72 8.71
N GLY A 185 26.89 -5.02 7.76
CA GLY A 185 28.17 -5.67 8.01
C GLY A 185 28.65 -6.48 6.80
N SER A 186 29.90 -6.94 6.86
CA SER A 186 30.50 -7.78 5.82
C SER A 186 30.52 -9.26 6.20
N GLY A 187 30.74 -10.12 5.20
CA GLY A 187 30.93 -11.56 5.41
C GLY A 187 29.77 -12.43 4.94
N SER A 188 30.11 -13.69 4.63
CA SER A 188 29.21 -14.63 3.97
C SER A 188 28.00 -15.05 4.81
N SER A 189 28.14 -15.12 6.13
CA SER A 189 27.03 -15.41 7.05
C SER A 189 26.01 -14.27 7.08
N ASN A 190 26.48 -13.02 7.21
CA ASN A 190 25.60 -11.85 7.18
C ASN A 190 24.88 -11.71 5.83
N TYR A 191 25.59 -11.96 4.73
CA TYR A 191 24.97 -12.03 3.41
C TYR A 191 23.90 -13.12 3.32
N GLU A 192 24.14 -14.31 3.86
CA GLU A 192 23.16 -15.41 3.85
C GLU A 192 21.89 -15.04 4.60
N ASP A 193 22.03 -14.48 5.80
CA ASP A 193 20.90 -14.11 6.65
C ASP A 193 20.08 -12.98 6.02
N ASN A 194 20.74 -11.94 5.51
CA ASN A 194 20.08 -10.87 4.76
C ASN A 194 19.39 -11.41 3.50
N LEU A 195 19.98 -12.39 2.81
CA LEU A 195 19.37 -12.98 1.62
C LEU A 195 18.19 -13.90 1.99
N LYS A 196 18.17 -14.54 3.17
CA LYS A 196 17.04 -15.37 3.65
C LYS A 196 15.88 -14.54 4.15
N TYR A 197 16.16 -13.53 4.97
CA TYR A 197 15.16 -12.83 5.77
C TYR A 197 14.90 -11.40 5.30
N GLY A 198 15.73 -10.88 4.40
CA GLY A 198 15.77 -9.45 4.07
C GLY A 198 16.57 -8.67 5.10
N TYR A 199 17.21 -7.60 4.66
CA TYR A 199 17.96 -6.72 5.56
C TYR A 199 17.02 -5.94 6.49
N GLU A 200 17.24 -6.01 7.79
CA GLU A 200 16.38 -5.35 8.79
C GLU A 200 16.47 -3.83 8.79
N GLY A 201 17.57 -3.27 8.29
CA GLY A 201 17.73 -1.83 8.12
C GLY A 201 16.87 -1.30 6.97
N GLN A 202 16.44 -0.05 7.08
CA GLN A 202 15.80 0.65 5.99
C GLN A 202 16.87 1.19 5.04
N LEU A 203 16.76 0.85 3.76
CA LEU A 203 17.56 1.44 2.69
C LEU A 203 16.78 2.60 2.07
N VAL A 204 17.47 3.70 1.81
CA VAL A 204 16.90 4.92 1.24
C VAL A 204 17.59 5.25 -0.07
N VAL A 205 16.83 5.75 -1.04
CA VAL A 205 17.39 6.31 -2.28
C VAL A 205 18.33 7.46 -1.93
N GLY A 206 19.56 7.37 -2.43
CA GLY A 206 20.66 8.25 -2.09
C GLY A 206 21.73 7.62 -1.20
N ASP A 207 21.42 6.50 -0.52
CA ASP A 207 22.38 5.80 0.34
C ASP A 207 23.60 5.31 -0.45
N GLU A 208 24.76 5.44 0.17
CA GLU A 208 26.01 4.89 -0.34
C GLU A 208 26.35 3.58 0.36
N ILE A 209 26.35 2.48 -0.40
CA ILE A 209 26.56 1.14 0.14
C ILE A 209 27.84 0.54 -0.42
N SER A 210 28.61 -0.13 0.43
CA SER A 210 29.82 -0.84 0.01
C SER A 210 29.46 -2.18 -0.63
N THR A 211 30.19 -2.58 -1.67
CA THR A 211 30.01 -3.88 -2.31
C THR A 211 30.74 -4.97 -1.52
N GLU A 212 30.23 -6.21 -1.59
CA GLU A 212 30.89 -7.37 -1.00
C GLU A 212 31.61 -8.19 -2.06
N THR A 213 32.83 -8.60 -1.72
CA THR A 213 33.62 -9.50 -2.56
C THR A 213 33.35 -10.96 -2.24
N GLY A 214 33.56 -11.82 -3.24
CA GLY A 214 33.46 -13.26 -3.10
C GLY A 214 32.16 -13.82 -3.69
N ASN A 215 32.25 -14.99 -4.30
CA ASN A 215 31.13 -15.58 -5.03
C ASN A 215 29.96 -15.96 -4.11
N MET A 216 30.23 -16.24 -2.83
CA MET A 216 29.20 -16.60 -1.83
C MET A 216 28.21 -17.67 -2.34
N SER A 217 28.73 -18.63 -3.11
CA SER A 217 27.92 -19.63 -3.84
C SER A 217 27.08 -20.51 -2.92
N ASN A 218 27.70 -21.13 -1.91
CA ASN A 218 26.99 -21.98 -0.95
C ASN A 218 25.96 -21.19 -0.10
N PRO A 219 26.31 -20.03 0.49
CA PRO A 219 25.34 -19.13 1.12
C PRO A 219 24.16 -18.79 0.22
N THR A 220 24.43 -18.40 -1.03
CA THR A 220 23.40 -18.03 -2.00
C THR A 220 22.44 -19.19 -2.24
N LYS A 221 22.97 -20.40 -2.52
CA LYS A 221 22.11 -21.56 -2.77
C LYS A 221 21.23 -21.90 -1.56
N ARG A 222 21.80 -21.93 -0.36
CA ARG A 222 21.01 -22.20 0.86
C ARG A 222 19.93 -21.16 1.10
N ALA A 223 20.22 -19.87 0.90
CA ALA A 223 19.26 -18.80 1.11
C ALA A 223 18.11 -18.84 0.08
N ILE A 224 18.43 -19.07 -1.19
CA ILE A 224 17.41 -19.17 -2.24
C ILE A 224 16.58 -20.45 -2.11
N ASP A 225 17.21 -21.60 -1.86
CA ASP A 225 16.49 -22.86 -1.61
C ASP A 225 15.54 -22.73 -0.42
N TYR A 226 15.97 -22.04 0.64
CA TYR A 226 15.13 -21.72 1.80
C TYR A 226 13.89 -20.92 1.40
N ARG A 227 14.05 -19.81 0.65
CA ARG A 227 12.92 -18.97 0.21
C ARG A 227 11.98 -19.69 -0.76
N ILE A 228 12.52 -20.49 -1.68
CA ILE A 228 11.72 -21.31 -2.59
C ILE A 228 10.91 -22.34 -1.80
N GLY A 229 11.51 -23.01 -0.81
CA GLY A 229 10.83 -23.98 0.04
C GLY A 229 9.72 -23.41 0.92
N LEU A 230 9.73 -22.09 1.18
CA LEU A 230 8.66 -21.41 1.93
C LEU A 230 7.46 -21.00 1.06
N CYS A 231 7.56 -21.10 -0.26
CA CYS A 231 6.44 -20.78 -1.14
C CYS A 231 5.40 -21.91 -1.10
N THR A 232 4.33 -21.75 -0.32
CA THR A 232 3.25 -22.73 -0.18
C THR A 232 2.06 -22.48 -1.12
N HIS A 233 2.17 -21.53 -2.06
CA HIS A 233 1.08 -21.13 -2.95
C HIS A 233 0.76 -22.20 -3.99
N SER A 234 -0.54 -22.39 -4.25
CA SER A 234 -1.06 -23.28 -5.30
C SER A 234 -2.15 -22.54 -6.08
N PRO A 235 -1.98 -22.30 -7.40
CA PRO A 235 -0.83 -22.66 -8.24
C PRO A 235 0.47 -21.95 -7.82
N GLU A 236 1.62 -22.49 -8.22
CA GLU A 236 2.93 -21.89 -7.92
C GLU A 236 3.04 -20.47 -8.46
N CYS A 237 3.77 -19.61 -7.75
CA CYS A 237 4.01 -18.24 -8.19
C CYS A 237 4.81 -18.21 -9.51
N THR A 238 4.27 -17.49 -10.48
CA THR A 238 4.85 -17.24 -11.81
C THR A 238 4.94 -15.72 -12.03
N PRO A 239 5.76 -15.24 -12.98
CA PRO A 239 5.85 -13.79 -13.26
C PRO A 239 4.49 -13.15 -13.64
N SER A 240 3.57 -13.92 -14.24
CA SER A 240 2.23 -13.45 -14.60
C SER A 240 1.18 -13.61 -13.50
N HIS A 241 1.44 -14.43 -12.48
CA HIS A 241 0.52 -14.67 -11.38
C HIS A 241 1.29 -15.08 -10.13
N PHE A 242 1.37 -14.20 -9.15
CA PHE A 242 2.09 -14.41 -7.89
C PHE A 242 1.38 -13.71 -6.74
N ASP A 243 1.66 -14.18 -5.52
CA ASP A 243 1.27 -13.48 -4.30
C ASP A 243 2.33 -12.41 -3.97
N PRO A 244 1.96 -11.14 -3.72
CA PRO A 244 2.89 -10.07 -3.37
C PRO A 244 3.75 -10.35 -2.12
N GLY A 245 3.26 -11.18 -1.19
CA GLY A 245 3.97 -11.63 0.01
C GLY A 245 4.83 -12.88 -0.22
N CYS A 246 4.94 -13.38 -1.45
CA CYS A 246 5.68 -14.61 -1.73
C CYS A 246 7.17 -14.48 -1.33
N PRO A 247 7.71 -15.41 -0.51
CA PRO A 247 9.11 -15.36 -0.08
C PRO A 247 10.12 -15.41 -1.24
N ARG A 248 9.72 -15.90 -2.42
CA ARG A 248 10.57 -15.93 -3.63
C ARG A 248 10.82 -14.55 -4.24
N ILE A 249 10.05 -13.53 -3.86
CA ILE A 249 10.24 -12.17 -4.32
C ILE A 249 11.40 -11.55 -3.53
N LEU A 250 12.41 -11.10 -4.26
CA LEU A 250 13.53 -10.32 -3.73
C LEU A 250 13.37 -8.88 -4.16
N ILE A 251 13.37 -7.97 -3.19
CA ILE A 251 13.48 -6.55 -3.47
C ILE A 251 14.96 -6.19 -3.51
N VAL A 252 15.43 -5.68 -4.65
CA VAL A 252 16.84 -5.38 -4.88
C VAL A 252 17.04 -3.90 -5.17
N PRO A 253 18.06 -3.24 -4.57
CA PRO A 253 18.42 -1.88 -4.95
C PRO A 253 18.89 -1.80 -6.40
N VAL A 254 18.42 -0.77 -7.09
CA VAL A 254 18.95 -0.32 -8.38
C VAL A 254 20.01 0.74 -8.10
N TYR A 255 21.17 0.62 -8.75
CA TYR A 255 22.33 1.42 -8.38
C TYR A 255 23.04 2.16 -9.53
N GLU A 256 23.76 3.20 -9.13
CA GLU A 256 24.84 3.83 -9.91
C GLU A 256 26.18 3.68 -9.18
N PRO A 257 27.28 3.35 -9.88
CA PRO A 257 28.58 3.18 -9.25
C PRO A 257 29.16 4.54 -8.81
N ILE A 258 29.71 4.62 -7.60
CA ILE A 258 30.34 5.84 -7.06
C ILE A 258 31.86 5.71 -7.05
N VAL A 259 32.35 4.59 -6.51
CA VAL A 259 33.79 4.37 -6.34
C VAL A 259 34.19 3.14 -7.12
N ILE A 260 35.03 3.32 -8.13
CA ILE A 260 35.57 2.25 -8.97
C ILE A 260 37.09 2.21 -8.78
N VAL A 261 37.62 1.06 -8.35
CA VAL A 261 39.05 0.84 -8.14
C VAL A 261 39.46 -0.37 -8.95
N GLN A 262 40.41 -0.21 -9.88
CA GLN A 262 40.89 -1.31 -10.75
C GLN A 262 39.75 -2.05 -11.49
N GLY A 263 38.73 -1.31 -11.94
CA GLY A 263 37.57 -1.88 -12.62
C GLY A 263 36.55 -2.58 -11.71
N GLN A 264 36.79 -2.59 -10.39
CA GLN A 264 35.85 -3.10 -9.39
C GLN A 264 35.09 -1.94 -8.74
N VAL A 265 33.77 -2.02 -8.73
CA VAL A 265 32.89 -1.10 -8.01
C VAL A 265 32.99 -1.43 -6.52
N LYS A 266 33.53 -0.51 -5.71
CA LYS A 266 33.68 -0.64 -4.25
C LYS A 266 32.50 -0.04 -3.49
N LYS A 267 31.89 1.01 -4.05
CA LYS A 267 30.71 1.65 -3.48
C LYS A 267 29.71 1.99 -4.57
N ILE A 268 28.44 1.85 -4.23
CA ILE A 268 27.30 2.15 -5.07
C ILE A 268 26.40 3.19 -4.41
N LYS A 269 25.65 3.94 -5.22
CA LYS A 269 24.55 4.79 -4.78
C LYS A 269 23.24 4.11 -5.11
N ILE A 270 22.34 3.99 -4.14
CA ILE A 270 20.97 3.52 -4.41
C ILE A 270 20.22 4.64 -5.13
N ILE A 271 19.64 4.32 -6.29
CA ILE A 271 18.83 5.24 -7.08
C ILE A 271 17.38 4.78 -7.22
N GLY A 272 17.04 3.59 -6.74
CA GLY A 272 15.69 3.02 -6.76
C GLY A 272 15.67 1.57 -6.30
N PHE A 273 14.54 0.90 -6.46
CA PHE A 273 14.33 -0.50 -6.09
C PHE A 273 13.54 -1.23 -7.17
N ALA A 274 13.84 -2.51 -7.37
CA ALA A 274 13.13 -3.39 -8.28
C ALA A 274 12.73 -4.69 -7.58
N ALA A 275 11.62 -5.30 -8.02
CA ALA A 275 11.19 -6.61 -7.54
C ALA A 275 11.63 -7.71 -8.52
N PHE A 276 12.23 -8.76 -7.97
CA PHE A 276 12.73 -9.91 -8.72
C PHE A 276 12.12 -11.19 -8.18
N LEU A 277 11.30 -11.85 -9.00
CA LEU A 277 10.75 -13.17 -8.66
C LEU A 277 11.77 -14.24 -9.02
N VAL A 278 12.30 -14.92 -8.00
CA VAL A 278 13.28 -15.99 -8.20
C VAL A 278 12.61 -17.26 -8.73
N ASP A 279 13.10 -17.76 -9.85
CA ASP A 279 12.71 -19.05 -10.45
C ASP A 279 13.53 -20.18 -9.81
N ARG A 280 14.86 -20.05 -9.90
CA ARG A 280 15.78 -21.08 -9.41
C ARG A 280 17.16 -20.52 -9.10
N VAL A 281 17.92 -21.29 -8.32
CA VAL A 281 19.38 -21.14 -8.21
C VAL A 281 20.05 -22.32 -8.92
N THR A 282 20.88 -22.04 -9.92
CA THR A 282 21.61 -23.08 -10.67
C THR A 282 23.08 -23.14 -10.26
N ALA A 283 23.63 -24.34 -10.36
CA ALA A 283 25.03 -24.68 -10.08
C ALA A 283 25.52 -24.40 -8.63
N GLN A 284 26.72 -24.90 -8.33
CA GLN A 284 27.43 -24.71 -7.05
C GLN A 284 28.95 -24.52 -7.30
N GLY A 285 29.66 -24.00 -6.31
CA GLY A 285 31.10 -23.73 -6.42
C GLY A 285 31.38 -22.49 -7.27
N ASN A 286 32.14 -22.63 -8.35
CA ASN A 286 32.54 -21.52 -9.22
C ASN A 286 31.42 -21.05 -10.16
N GLU A 287 30.40 -21.87 -10.34
CA GLU A 287 29.20 -21.58 -11.13
C GLU A 287 28.04 -21.47 -10.15
N ASN A 288 27.43 -20.29 -10.04
CA ASN A 288 26.28 -20.08 -9.16
C ASN A 288 25.46 -18.90 -9.65
N TYR A 289 24.25 -19.20 -10.13
CA TYR A 289 23.40 -18.20 -10.77
C TYR A 289 22.05 -18.14 -10.09
N ILE A 290 21.58 -16.93 -9.79
CA ILE A 290 20.19 -16.70 -9.38
C ILE A 290 19.43 -16.29 -10.65
N GLU A 291 18.50 -17.13 -11.08
CA GLU A 291 17.69 -16.92 -12.27
C GLU A 291 16.24 -16.63 -11.88
N GLY A 292 15.59 -15.75 -12.63
CA GLY A 292 14.22 -15.31 -12.36
C GLY A 292 13.80 -14.18 -13.29
N CYS A 293 12.74 -13.47 -12.94
CA CYS A 293 12.21 -12.36 -13.74
C CYS A 293 12.00 -11.12 -12.89
N PHE A 294 12.26 -9.94 -13.47
CA PHE A 294 11.74 -8.70 -12.88
C PHE A 294 10.22 -8.65 -13.07
N ILE A 295 9.53 -8.24 -12.01
CA ILE A 295 8.06 -8.16 -11.97
C ILE A 295 7.64 -6.75 -11.57
N LYS A 296 6.42 -6.38 -11.98
CA LYS A 296 5.77 -5.17 -11.49
C LYS A 296 4.95 -5.49 -10.26
N MET A 297 5.06 -4.71 -9.20
CA MET A 297 4.20 -4.88 -8.03
C MET A 297 4.15 -3.62 -7.18
N ALA A 298 3.11 -3.54 -6.35
CA ALA A 298 3.06 -2.61 -5.24
C ALA A 298 3.78 -3.21 -4.02
N ALA A 299 4.49 -2.38 -3.26
CA ALA A 299 5.10 -2.77 -2.00
C ALA A 299 4.88 -1.70 -0.92
N GLU A 300 5.02 -2.12 0.34
CA GLU A 300 5.00 -1.22 1.48
C GLU A 300 6.35 -0.50 1.60
N GLY A 301 6.32 0.83 1.60
CA GLY A 301 7.49 1.68 1.79
C GLY A 301 7.20 3.11 1.34
N GLU A 302 8.10 4.03 1.68
CA GLU A 302 7.92 5.43 1.29
C GLU A 302 8.11 5.58 -0.22
N SER A 303 7.20 6.28 -0.87
CA SER A 303 7.25 6.58 -2.30
C SER A 303 7.21 8.08 -2.58
N ALA A 304 7.85 8.48 -3.69
CA ALA A 304 7.90 9.87 -4.12
C ALA A 304 7.57 9.96 -5.61
N SER A 305 6.79 10.97 -6.01
CA SER A 305 6.40 11.16 -7.41
C SER A 305 7.59 11.46 -8.32
N SER A 306 8.62 12.13 -7.80
CA SER A 306 9.88 12.39 -8.51
C SER A 306 10.76 11.15 -8.68
N GLN A 307 10.46 10.07 -7.96
CA GLN A 307 11.29 8.89 -7.94
C GLN A 307 11.10 8.06 -9.21
N ALA A 308 12.22 7.59 -9.78
CA ALA A 308 12.23 6.72 -10.94
C ALA A 308 11.50 5.41 -10.62
N ASP A 309 10.77 4.91 -11.61
CA ASP A 309 9.99 3.68 -11.51
C ASP A 309 10.72 2.53 -12.19
N TYR A 310 11.12 1.53 -11.40
CA TYR A 310 11.77 0.31 -11.87
C TYR A 310 10.84 -0.92 -11.76
N GLY A 311 9.53 -0.69 -11.72
CA GLY A 311 8.49 -1.72 -11.58
C GLY A 311 8.05 -1.98 -10.14
N LEU A 312 8.76 -1.45 -9.15
CA LEU A 312 8.37 -1.51 -7.74
C LEU A 312 7.83 -0.15 -7.30
N GLN A 313 6.55 -0.10 -6.98
CA GLN A 313 5.86 1.12 -6.62
C GLN A 313 5.35 1.07 -5.18
N GLY A 314 5.47 2.17 -4.45
CA GLY A 314 4.86 2.33 -3.13
C GLY A 314 3.50 3.02 -3.25
N VAL A 315 2.55 2.57 -2.44
CA VAL A 315 1.17 3.07 -2.41
C VAL A 315 0.99 4.12 -1.31
N LYS A 316 0.34 5.24 -1.61
CA LYS A 316 0.07 6.29 -0.61
C LYS A 316 -1.27 6.99 -0.86
N LEU A 317 -2.01 7.25 0.22
CA LEU A 317 -3.19 8.13 0.20
C LEU A 317 -2.76 9.59 0.01
N ILE A 318 -3.50 10.31 -0.83
CA ILE A 318 -3.19 11.70 -1.20
C ILE A 318 -4.38 12.65 -1.06
N GLU A 319 -5.60 12.12 -0.97
CA GLU A 319 -6.85 12.84 -0.72
C GLU A 319 -7.73 11.98 0.15
#